data_AF-A0A7C7GMY3-F1
#
_entry.id   AF-A0A7C7GMY3-F1
#
_cell.length_a   1.000
_cell.length_b   1.000
_cell.length_c   1.000
_cell.angle_alpha   90.00
_cell.angle_beta   90.00
_cell.angle_gamma   90.00
#
_symmetry.space_group_name_H-M   'P 1'
#
loop_
_entity.id
_entity.type
_entity.pdbx_description
1 polymer ?
#
loop_
_entity_poly.entity_id
_entity_poly.type
_entity_poly.pdbx_seq_one_letter_code
_entity_poly.pdbx_strand_id
1 'polypeptide(L)'
;MQSKLDLDPLVHVKCAAAMEAWIDEISSRDIERNFGVAPGDLRLRIELADWLLYAGREITRYDEGDDEILEQPRKQLIRFLDELRLRISNGCKPDLLELVAIRGVGRIRARRFAKMGVRTVEDILELTEKDRQALADQRGWSLQLVDRIIEQATKVRGTTSRR
;
A
#
# COMPACT_ATOMS: atom_id res chain seq x y z
N MET A 1 -16.99 -34.08 -4.36
CA MET A 1 -16.41 -33.80 -3.02
C MET A 1 -17.00 -32.48 -2.56
N GLN A 2 -18.05 -32.50 -1.74
CA GLN A 2 -18.63 -31.26 -1.19
C GLN A 2 -17.62 -30.67 -0.20
N SER A 3 -17.16 -29.45 -0.48
CA SER A 3 -16.34 -28.69 0.45
C SER A 3 -17.11 -28.55 1.77
N LYS A 4 -16.56 -29.05 2.88
CA LYS A 4 -17.12 -28.89 4.24
C LYS A 4 -16.93 -27.47 4.81
N LEU A 5 -16.43 -26.55 4.00
CA LEU A 5 -16.39 -25.15 4.37
C LEU A 5 -17.73 -24.55 3.94
N ASP A 6 -18.63 -24.30 4.91
CA ASP A 6 -19.81 -23.45 4.72
C ASP A 6 -19.35 -22.03 4.35
N LEU A 7 -19.00 -21.87 3.08
CA LEU A 7 -18.50 -20.62 2.52
C LEU A 7 -19.46 -20.18 1.44
N ASP A 8 -20.17 -19.08 1.70
CA ASP A 8 -20.89 -18.36 0.66
C ASP A 8 -19.85 -17.72 -0.28
N PRO A 9 -19.75 -18.17 -1.56
CA PRO A 9 -18.78 -17.61 -2.51
C PRO A 9 -18.95 -16.10 -2.70
N LEU A 10 -20.18 -15.58 -2.56
CA LEU A 10 -20.48 -14.16 -2.70
C LEU A 10 -19.81 -13.33 -1.60
N VAL A 11 -19.66 -13.89 -0.40
CA VAL A 11 -18.99 -13.21 0.72
C VAL A 11 -17.51 -13.02 0.40
N HIS A 12 -16.83 -14.04 -0.15
CA HIS A 12 -15.42 -13.93 -0.53
C HIS A 12 -15.19 -12.94 -1.67
N VAL A 13 -16.04 -12.98 -2.70
CA VAL A 13 -15.98 -12.02 -3.81
C VAL A 13 -16.16 -10.60 -3.30
N LYS A 14 -17.13 -10.37 -2.40
CA LYS A 14 -17.36 -9.09 -1.76
C LYS A 14 -16.14 -8.62 -0.95
N CYS A 15 -15.50 -9.51 -0.20
CA CYS A 15 -14.26 -9.20 0.52
C CYS A 15 -13.14 -8.79 -0.42
N ALA A 16 -12.90 -9.57 -1.47
CA ALA A 16 -11.89 -9.28 -2.48
C ALA A 16 -12.13 -7.93 -3.16
N ALA A 17 -13.37 -7.67 -3.61
CA ALA A 17 -13.74 -6.42 -4.27
C ALA A 17 -13.58 -5.19 -3.36
N ALA A 18 -13.90 -5.32 -2.06
CA ALA A 18 -13.69 -4.22 -1.10
C ALA A 18 -12.20 -3.93 -0.88
N MET A 19 -11.35 -4.95 -0.83
CA MET A 19 -9.89 -4.79 -0.72
C MET A 19 -9.27 -4.25 -2.01
N GLU A 20 -9.79 -4.67 -3.17
CA GLU A 20 -9.39 -4.14 -4.47
C GLU A 20 -9.71 -2.64 -4.56
N ALA A 21 -10.94 -2.24 -4.21
CA ALA A 21 -11.32 -0.84 -4.13
C ALA A 21 -10.42 -0.06 -3.13
N TRP A 22 -10.00 -0.69 -2.03
CA TRP A 22 -9.10 -0.09 -1.06
C TRP A 22 -7.71 0.20 -1.65
N ILE A 23 -7.09 -0.77 -2.34
CA ILE A 23 -5.77 -0.58 -3.00
C ILE A 23 -5.87 0.31 -4.25
N ASP A 24 -7.06 0.47 -4.83
CA ASP A 24 -7.36 1.44 -5.87
C ASP A 24 -7.67 2.85 -5.33
N GLU A 25 -7.48 3.06 -4.03
CA GLU A 25 -7.59 4.35 -3.34
C GLU A 25 -9.01 4.90 -3.25
N ILE A 26 -10.01 4.03 -3.35
CA ILE A 26 -11.39 4.41 -3.04
C ILE A 26 -11.49 4.76 -1.55
N SER A 27 -12.27 5.80 -1.25
CA SER A 27 -12.44 6.28 0.13
C SER A 27 -13.15 5.21 0.97
N SER A 28 -12.83 5.14 2.27
CA SER A 28 -13.48 4.18 3.17
C SER A 28 -15.00 4.37 3.21
N ARG A 29 -15.47 5.62 3.11
CA ARG A 29 -16.89 5.96 3.04
C ARG A 29 -17.54 5.44 1.75
N ASP A 30 -16.86 5.55 0.62
CA ASP A 30 -17.39 5.03 -0.65
C ASP A 30 -17.35 3.50 -0.69
N ILE A 31 -16.35 2.86 -0.08
CA ILE A 31 -16.29 1.40 0.10
C ILE A 31 -17.47 0.94 0.97
N GLU A 32 -17.71 1.62 2.09
CA GLU A 32 -18.86 1.33 2.96
C GLU A 32 -20.19 1.51 2.24
N ARG A 33 -20.35 2.59 1.45
CA ARG A 33 -21.58 2.81 0.68
C ARG A 33 -21.80 1.76 -0.39
N ASN A 34 -20.75 1.40 -1.14
CA ASN A 34 -20.87 0.54 -2.31
C ASN A 34 -20.92 -0.96 -1.94
N PHE A 35 -20.21 -1.35 -0.87
CA PHE A 35 -20.10 -2.74 -0.46
C PHE A 35 -20.75 -3.02 0.91
N GLY A 36 -21.17 -2.03 1.69
CA GLY A 36 -21.68 -2.28 3.05
C GLY A 36 -20.61 -2.91 3.96
N VAL A 37 -19.35 -2.53 3.78
CA VAL A 37 -18.22 -2.94 4.62
C VAL A 37 -17.80 -1.74 5.43
N ALA A 38 -18.04 -1.78 6.76
CA ALA A 38 -17.69 -0.68 7.63
C ALA A 38 -16.17 -0.45 7.66
N PRO A 39 -15.69 0.78 7.93
CA PRO A 39 -14.25 1.07 7.98
C PRO A 39 -13.47 0.19 8.99
N GLY A 40 -14.09 -0.18 10.11
CA GLY A 40 -13.52 -1.10 11.10
C GLY A 40 -13.35 -2.51 10.54
N ASP A 41 -14.38 -3.04 9.86
CA ASP A 41 -14.33 -4.36 9.22
C ASP A 41 -13.30 -4.40 8.09
N LEU A 42 -13.22 -3.32 7.30
CA LEU A 42 -12.22 -3.18 6.25
C LEU A 42 -10.80 -3.26 6.83
N ARG A 43 -10.55 -2.58 7.95
CA ARG A 43 -9.26 -2.64 8.64
C ARG A 43 -8.92 -4.04 9.12
N LEU A 44 -9.86 -4.74 9.74
CA LEU A 44 -9.66 -6.13 10.17
C LEU A 44 -9.31 -7.03 8.98
N ARG A 45 -10.00 -6.85 7.84
CA ARG A 45 -9.73 -7.62 6.61
C ARG A 45 -8.35 -7.32 6.03
N ILE A 46 -7.91 -6.05 6.07
CA ILE A 46 -6.57 -5.64 5.65
C ILE A 46 -5.50 -6.32 6.52
N GLU A 47 -5.67 -6.31 7.84
CA GLU A 47 -4.74 -6.93 8.78
C GLU A 47 -4.65 -8.46 8.56
N LEU A 48 -5.79 -9.12 8.36
CA LEU A 48 -5.83 -10.55 8.01
C LEU A 48 -5.21 -10.84 6.64
N ALA A 49 -5.47 -10.00 5.64
CA ALA A 49 -4.90 -10.16 4.30
C ALA A 49 -3.38 -9.99 4.31
N ASP A 50 -2.83 -9.02 5.05
CA ASP A 50 -1.37 -8.90 5.19
C ASP A 50 -0.75 -10.17 5.79
N TRP A 51 -1.37 -10.74 6.83
CA TRP A 51 -0.90 -11.97 7.44
C TRP A 51 -0.95 -13.16 6.49
N LEU A 52 -2.05 -13.32 5.73
CA LEU A 52 -2.18 -14.41 4.75
C LEU A 52 -1.19 -14.26 3.59
N LEU A 53 -0.97 -13.05 3.11
CA LEU A 53 0.02 -12.78 2.06
C LEU A 53 1.44 -13.01 2.56
N TYR A 54 1.74 -12.67 3.81
CA TYR A 54 3.02 -13.01 4.44
C TYR A 54 3.22 -14.52 4.51
N ALA A 55 2.22 -15.26 4.99
CA ALA A 55 2.27 -16.71 5.05
C ALA A 55 2.47 -17.32 3.65
N GLY A 56 1.74 -16.84 2.64
CA GLY A 56 1.90 -17.26 1.25
C GLY A 56 3.30 -16.99 0.70
N ARG A 57 3.90 -15.86 1.06
CA ARG A 57 5.28 -15.51 0.69
C ARG A 57 6.29 -16.47 1.33
N GLU A 58 6.16 -16.74 2.63
CA GLU A 58 7.07 -17.66 3.31
C GLU A 58 6.94 -19.09 2.75
N ILE A 59 5.71 -19.58 2.52
CA ILE A 59 5.49 -20.88 1.87
C ILE A 59 6.18 -20.91 0.50
N THR A 60 5.96 -19.89 -0.34
CA THR A 60 6.59 -19.80 -1.67
C THR A 60 8.12 -19.75 -1.57
N ARG A 61 8.66 -19.12 -0.54
CA ARG A 61 10.11 -19.00 -0.32
C ARG A 61 10.76 -20.34 0.06
N TYR A 62 10.07 -21.14 0.87
CA TYR A 62 10.54 -22.45 1.35
C TYR A 62 10.06 -23.63 0.49
N ASP A 63 9.37 -23.36 -0.61
CA ASP A 63 9.02 -24.37 -1.60
C ASP A 63 10.28 -24.74 -2.41
N GLU A 64 11.03 -25.70 -1.87
CA GLU A 64 12.31 -26.24 -2.38
C GLU A 64 12.10 -27.32 -3.45
N GLY A 65 11.08 -27.19 -4.32
CA GLY A 65 10.94 -28.11 -5.45
C GLY A 65 12.18 -28.09 -6.36
N ASP A 66 12.63 -29.27 -6.81
CA ASP A 66 13.82 -29.48 -7.66
C ASP A 66 13.62 -29.02 -9.13
N ASP A 67 12.49 -28.40 -9.45
CA ASP A 67 12.15 -28.04 -10.83
C ASP A 67 12.74 -26.66 -11.19
N GLU A 68 13.88 -26.66 -11.89
CA GLU A 68 14.58 -25.46 -12.34
C GLU A 68 13.66 -24.52 -13.16
N ILE A 69 12.63 -25.07 -13.82
CA ILE A 69 11.63 -24.33 -14.59
C ILE A 69 10.81 -23.39 -13.69
N LEU A 70 10.63 -23.72 -12.41
CA LEU A 70 9.81 -22.97 -11.46
C LEU A 70 10.56 -21.86 -10.71
N GLU A 71 11.89 -21.77 -10.85
CA GLU A 71 12.69 -20.80 -10.09
C GLU A 71 12.30 -19.33 -10.39
N GLN A 72 12.14 -18.99 -11.68
CA GLN A 72 11.77 -17.63 -12.10
C GLN A 72 10.32 -17.28 -11.72
N PRO A 73 9.30 -18.12 -12.01
CA PRO A 73 7.94 -17.91 -11.51
C PRO A 73 7.88 -17.72 -9.98
N ARG A 74 8.65 -18.49 -9.20
CA ARG A 74 8.72 -18.36 -7.74
C ARG A 74 9.25 -16.99 -7.31
N LYS A 75 10.35 -16.52 -7.92
CA LYS A 75 10.90 -15.17 -7.65
C LYS A 75 9.91 -14.07 -8.00
N GLN A 76 9.19 -14.21 -9.11
CA GLN A 76 8.14 -13.25 -9.52
C GLN A 76 6.98 -13.23 -8.53
N LEU A 77 6.51 -14.40 -8.08
CA LEU A 77 5.45 -14.52 -7.09
C LEU A 77 5.84 -13.88 -5.75
N ILE A 78 7.07 -14.13 -5.27
CA ILE A 78 7.58 -13.50 -4.04
C ILE A 78 7.54 -11.96 -4.15
N ARG A 79 8.03 -11.41 -5.28
CA ARG A 79 8.02 -9.96 -5.51
C ARG A 79 6.60 -9.40 -5.58
N PHE A 80 5.69 -10.12 -6.26
CA PHE A 80 4.28 -9.74 -6.34
C PHE A 80 3.61 -9.73 -4.96
N LEU A 81 3.87 -10.75 -4.14
CA LEU A 81 3.35 -10.81 -2.78
C LEU A 81 3.91 -9.68 -1.91
N ASP A 82 5.20 -9.39 -2.00
CA ASP A 82 5.83 -8.27 -1.28
C ASP A 82 5.21 -6.92 -1.68
N GLU A 83 5.01 -6.67 -2.96
CA GLU A 83 4.33 -5.45 -3.45
C GLU A 83 2.87 -5.39 -2.97
N LEU A 84 2.11 -6.47 -3.14
CA LEU A 84 0.69 -6.51 -2.79
C LEU A 84 0.47 -6.29 -1.30
N ARG A 85 1.35 -6.82 -0.44
CA ARG A 85 1.31 -6.56 1.01
C ARG A 85 1.44 -5.08 1.32
N LEU A 86 2.40 -4.40 0.70
CA LEU A 86 2.59 -2.96 0.90
C LEU A 86 1.36 -2.17 0.41
N ARG A 87 0.79 -2.56 -0.72
CA ARG A 87 -0.42 -1.92 -1.28
C ARG A 87 -1.64 -2.14 -0.39
N ILE A 88 -1.88 -3.35 0.10
CA ILE A 88 -3.00 -3.65 1.01
C ILE A 88 -2.85 -2.90 2.32
N SER A 89 -1.66 -2.93 2.92
CA SER A 89 -1.41 -2.27 4.21
C SER A 89 -1.62 -0.75 4.14
N ASN A 90 -1.23 -0.13 3.02
CA ASN A 90 -1.30 1.33 2.85
C ASN A 90 -2.56 1.80 2.11
N GLY A 91 -3.28 0.92 1.41
CA GLY A 91 -4.44 1.25 0.60
C GLY A 91 -4.12 2.14 -0.58
N CYS A 92 -3.07 1.79 -1.30
CA CYS A 92 -2.57 2.60 -2.41
C CYS A 92 -2.18 1.78 -3.64
N LYS A 93 -2.13 2.49 -4.77
CA LYS A 93 -1.58 1.98 -6.02
C LYS A 93 -0.05 1.88 -5.94
N PRO A 94 0.58 1.07 -6.83
CA PRO A 94 2.02 0.85 -6.82
C PRO A 94 2.84 2.13 -6.93
N ASP A 95 2.33 3.14 -7.65
CA ASP A 95 3.03 4.42 -7.88
C ASP A 95 3.20 5.28 -6.61
N LEU A 96 2.56 4.91 -5.50
CA LEU A 96 2.66 5.63 -4.22
C LEU A 96 3.53 4.91 -3.19
N LEU A 97 4.06 3.73 -3.49
CA LEU A 97 4.74 2.87 -2.50
C LEU A 97 5.94 3.54 -1.84
N GLU A 98 6.72 4.29 -2.61
CA GLU A 98 7.87 5.04 -2.07
C GLU A 98 7.44 6.17 -1.13
N LEU A 99 6.35 6.87 -1.48
CA LEU A 99 5.85 7.99 -0.68
C LEU A 99 5.26 7.52 0.65
N VAL A 100 4.46 6.45 0.63
CA VAL A 100 3.81 5.93 1.86
C VAL A 100 4.81 5.30 2.83
N ALA A 101 6.03 4.99 2.39
CA ALA A 101 7.11 4.58 3.28
C ALA A 101 7.58 5.72 4.20
N ILE A 102 7.30 6.98 3.84
CA ILE A 102 7.67 8.15 4.65
C ILE A 102 6.69 8.29 5.81
N ARG A 103 7.23 8.25 7.03
CA ARG A 103 6.43 8.40 8.25
C ARG A 103 5.63 9.70 8.22
N GLY A 104 4.31 9.58 8.39
CA GLY A 104 3.39 10.71 8.35
C GLY A 104 2.74 10.96 6.98
N VAL A 105 3.14 10.22 5.96
CA VAL A 105 2.51 10.22 4.64
C VAL A 105 1.64 8.97 4.49
N GLY A 106 0.32 9.13 4.59
CA GLY A 106 -0.63 8.08 4.21
C GLY A 106 -1.10 8.23 2.76
N ARG A 107 -1.92 7.29 2.27
CA ARG A 107 -2.43 7.27 0.88
C ARG A 107 -2.97 8.61 0.36
N ILE A 108 -3.70 9.36 1.19
CA ILE A 108 -4.30 10.64 0.79
C ILE A 108 -3.22 11.69 0.50
N ARG A 109 -2.20 11.77 1.37
CA ARG A 109 -1.09 12.71 1.20
C ARG A 109 -0.17 12.28 0.05
N ALA A 110 0.13 10.98 -0.03
CA ALA A 110 0.91 10.40 -1.13
C ALA A 110 0.25 10.69 -2.48
N ARG A 111 -1.06 10.47 -2.61
CA ARG A 111 -1.80 10.79 -3.84
C ARG A 111 -1.79 12.29 -4.15
N ARG A 112 -1.72 13.16 -3.14
CA ARG A 112 -1.62 14.60 -3.37
C ARG A 112 -0.26 15.00 -3.92
N PHE A 113 0.83 14.45 -3.37
CA PHE A 113 2.17 14.59 -3.94
C PHE A 113 2.21 14.08 -5.40
N ALA A 114 1.67 12.89 -5.65
CA ALA A 114 1.67 12.31 -6.99
C ALA A 114 0.90 13.16 -8.02
N LYS A 115 -0.16 13.86 -7.60
CA LYS A 115 -0.89 14.82 -8.46
C LYS A 115 -0.06 16.05 -8.83
N MET A 116 0.97 16.37 -8.06
CA MET A 116 1.94 17.43 -8.34
C MET A 116 3.17 16.91 -9.10
N GLY A 117 3.20 15.62 -9.47
CA GLY A 117 4.33 15.00 -10.16
C GLY A 117 5.36 14.37 -9.24
N VAL A 118 5.23 14.54 -7.92
CA VAL A 118 6.15 14.02 -6.90
C VAL A 118 5.77 12.59 -6.55
N ARG A 119 6.61 11.61 -6.91
CA ARG A 119 6.34 10.17 -6.72
C ARG A 119 7.44 9.43 -5.96
N THR A 120 8.64 9.98 -5.90
CA THR A 120 9.78 9.35 -5.24
C THR A 120 10.16 10.10 -3.96
N VAL A 121 11.03 9.47 -3.16
CA VAL A 121 11.64 10.13 -2.00
C VAL A 121 12.53 11.29 -2.46
N GLU A 122 13.23 11.13 -3.57
CA GLU A 122 14.09 12.13 -4.20
C GLU A 122 13.29 13.37 -4.62
N ASP A 123 12.14 13.18 -5.27
CA ASP A 123 11.26 14.28 -5.67
C ASP A 123 10.82 15.13 -4.47
N ILE A 124 10.58 14.50 -3.30
CA ILE A 124 10.23 15.23 -2.07
C ILE A 124 11.39 16.09 -1.58
N LEU A 125 12.63 15.59 -1.69
CA LEU A 125 13.82 16.33 -1.24
C LEU A 125 14.14 17.50 -2.18
N GLU A 126 13.72 17.42 -3.44
CA GLU A 126 13.87 18.45 -4.46
C GLU A 126 12.76 19.51 -4.45
N LEU A 127 11.76 19.39 -3.57
CA LEU A 127 10.66 20.34 -3.45
C LEU A 127 11.16 21.77 -3.20
N THR A 128 10.81 22.67 -4.11
CA THR A 128 11.12 24.10 -4.01
C THR A 128 10.27 24.77 -2.94
N GLU A 129 10.68 25.95 -2.49
CA GLU A 129 9.90 26.75 -1.53
C GLU A 129 8.48 27.04 -2.05
N LYS A 130 8.35 27.26 -3.36
CA LYS A 130 7.06 27.48 -4.01
C LYS A 130 6.17 26.24 -3.93
N ASP A 131 6.73 25.05 -4.14
CA ASP A 131 5.97 23.79 -4.05
C ASP A 131 5.52 23.51 -2.62
N ARG A 132 6.38 23.81 -1.63
CA ARG A 132 6.05 23.70 -0.20
C ARG A 132 4.92 24.62 0.19
N GLN A 133 4.94 25.88 -0.26
CA GLN A 133 3.86 26.83 -0.02
C GLN A 133 2.57 26.39 -0.71
N ALA A 134 2.64 25.96 -1.97
CA ALA A 134 1.49 25.47 -2.73
C ALA A 134 0.86 24.20 -2.11
N LEU A 135 1.63 23.38 -1.40
CA LEU A 135 1.13 22.28 -0.58
C LEU A 135 0.48 22.80 0.70
N ALA A 136 1.13 23.72 1.42
CA ALA A 136 0.64 24.28 2.68
C ALA A 136 -0.69 25.03 2.55
N ASP A 137 -0.95 25.66 1.41
CA ASP A 137 -2.21 26.37 1.13
C ASP A 137 -3.43 25.44 1.02
N GLN A 138 -3.22 24.12 0.97
CA GLN A 138 -4.27 23.14 0.80
C GLN A 138 -4.88 22.73 2.14
N ARG A 139 -6.19 22.43 2.13
CA ARG A 139 -6.90 22.01 3.33
C ARG A 139 -6.23 20.78 3.98
N GLY A 140 -5.87 20.90 5.26
CA GLY A 140 -5.25 19.83 6.03
C GLY A 140 -3.73 19.74 5.89
N TRP A 141 -3.10 20.69 5.22
CA TRP A 141 -1.66 20.86 5.12
C TRP A 141 -1.19 22.08 5.91
N SER A 142 0.09 22.08 6.28
CA SER A 142 0.78 23.20 6.90
C SER A 142 2.27 23.14 6.57
N LEU A 143 2.97 24.27 6.57
CA LEU A 143 4.42 24.31 6.34
C LEU A 143 5.17 23.38 7.30
N GLN A 144 4.84 23.43 8.59
CA GLN A 144 5.41 22.53 9.61
C GLN A 144 5.18 21.03 9.33
N LEU A 145 4.08 20.68 8.66
CA LEU A 145 3.83 19.29 8.26
C LEU A 145 4.72 18.92 7.07
N VAL A 146 4.83 19.81 6.08
CA VAL A 146 5.68 19.61 4.90
C VAL A 146 7.15 19.46 5.31
N ASP A 147 7.65 20.34 6.17
CA ASP A 147 9.03 20.29 6.67
C ASP A 147 9.30 18.97 7.40
N ARG A 148 8.39 18.55 8.29
CA ARG A 148 8.50 17.24 8.96
C ARG A 148 8.52 16.08 7.98
N ILE A 149 7.72 16.13 6.89
CA ILE A 149 7.73 15.08 5.86
C ILE A 149 9.10 15.04 5.16
N ILE A 150 9.67 16.19 4.81
CA ILE A 150 10.99 16.29 4.17
C ILE A 150 12.11 15.76 5.10
N GLU A 151 12.04 16.08 6.38
CA GLU A 151 12.95 15.53 7.40
C GLU A 151 12.85 14.00 7.48
N GLN A 152 11.64 13.43 7.44
CA GLN A 152 11.46 11.97 7.46
C GLN A 152 11.93 11.33 6.15
N ALA A 153 11.68 11.96 5.00
CA ALA A 153 12.16 11.52 3.69
C ALA A 153 13.70 11.38 3.67
N THR A 154 14.40 12.33 4.31
CA THR A 154 15.86 12.30 4.45
C THR A 154 16.34 11.07 5.22
N LYS A 155 15.60 10.66 6.27
CA LYS A 155 15.91 9.44 7.05
C LYS A 155 15.66 8.16 6.27
N VAL A 156 14.59 8.13 5.46
CA VAL A 156 14.26 6.98 4.59
C VAL A 156 15.38 6.78 3.56
N ARG A 157 15.82 7.84 2.88
CA ARG A 157 16.96 7.79 1.94
C ARG A 157 18.23 7.20 2.56
N GLY A 158 18.56 7.63 3.79
CA GLY A 158 19.73 7.11 4.51
C GLY A 158 19.62 5.64 4.94
N THR A 159 18.39 5.09 5.01
CA THR A 159 18.14 3.68 5.34
C THR A 159 18.20 2.81 4.09
N THR A 160 17.62 3.29 2.97
CA THR A 160 17.65 2.60 1.68
C THR A 160 19.06 2.46 1.11
N SER A 161 19.94 3.46 1.32
CA SER A 161 21.35 3.40 0.90
C SER A 161 22.22 2.38 1.67
N ARG A 162 21.70 1.77 2.75
CA ARG A 162 22.43 0.80 3.61
C ARG A 162 22.03 -0.66 3.39
N ARG A 163 21.08 -0.93 2.50
CA ARG A 163 20.67 -2.28 2.09
C ARG A 163 21.15 -2.56 0.68
#